data_AF-A0A142X433-F1
#
_entry.id   AF-A0A142X433-F1
#
_cell.length_a   1.000
_cell.length_b   1.000
_cell.length_c   1.000
_cell.angle_alpha   90.00
_cell.angle_beta   90.00
_cell.angle_gamma   90.00
#
_symmetry.space_group_name_H-M   'P 1'
#
loop_
_entity.id
_entity.type
_entity.pdbx_description
1 polymer ?
#
loop_
_entity_poly.entity_id
_entity_poly.type
_entity_poly.pdbx_seq_one_letter_code
_entity_poly.pdbx_strand_id
1 'polypeptide(L)'
;MIVAETLMLIVDGDTGTWQRSRQVPIESSVIDPRTGAISRSYDYRSAGFNITVDLRESSWRSARMQFSVQLGDVISGGDDLDRRSSPISP
;
A
#
# COMPACT_ATOMS: atom_id res chain seq x y z
N MET A 1 -6.95 -15.98 9.06
CA MET A 1 -7.28 -14.67 9.64
C MET A 1 -5.99 -14.05 10.17
N ILE A 2 -5.64 -12.85 9.72
CA ILE A 2 -4.49 -12.11 10.26
C ILE A 2 -5.04 -11.05 11.22
N VAL A 3 -4.45 -10.94 12.41
CA VAL A 3 -4.79 -9.93 13.42
C VAL A 3 -3.57 -9.04 13.63
N ALA A 4 -3.77 -7.73 13.57
CA ALA A 4 -2.73 -6.73 13.83
C ALA A 4 -3.20 -5.84 14.98
N GLU A 5 -2.50 -5.91 16.10
CA GLU A 5 -2.75 -5.11 17.30
C GLU A 5 -1.54 -4.21 17.53
N THR A 6 -1.77 -2.90 17.62
CA THR A 6 -0.70 -1.91 17.81
C THR A 6 -0.98 -1.12 19.08
N LEU A 7 0.06 -0.95 19.90
CA LEU A 7 0.03 -0.11 21.09
C LEU A 7 0.88 1.12 20.84
N MET A 8 0.34 2.29 21.15
CA MET A 8 1.01 3.57 20.98
C MET A 8 0.76 4.43 22.23
N LEU A 9 1.81 5.09 22.71
CA LEU A 9 1.71 6.16 23.70
C LEU A 9 1.70 7.50 22.95
N ILE A 10 0.67 8.31 23.16
CA ILE A 10 0.47 9.60 22.49
C ILE A 10 0.25 10.64 23.58
N VAL A 11 0.94 11.78 23.45
CA VAL A 11 0.74 12.93 24.34
C VAL A 11 -0.51 13.68 23.90
N ASP A 12 -1.27 14.23 24.85
CA ASP A 12 -2.48 14.99 24.53
C ASP A 12 -2.18 16.13 23.54
N GLY A 13 -2.95 16.15 22.46
CA GLY A 13 -2.86 17.17 21.43
C GLY A 13 -1.87 16.89 20.31
N ASP A 14 -1.10 15.82 20.41
CA ASP A 14 -0.19 15.35 19.37
C ASP A 14 -0.85 14.31 18.46
N THR A 15 -0.30 14.21 17.24
CA THR A 15 -0.62 13.16 16.27
C THR A 15 0.42 12.05 16.38
N GLY A 16 -0.02 10.83 16.64
CA GLY A 16 0.81 9.64 16.63
C GLY A 16 0.70 8.90 15.30
N THR A 17 1.83 8.56 14.68
CA THR A 17 1.88 7.74 13.46
C THR A 17 2.68 6.48 13.69
N TRP A 18 2.14 5.33 13.32
CA TRP A 18 2.85 4.06 13.30
C TRP A 18 2.75 3.45 11.90
N GLN A 19 3.88 3.01 11.37
CA GLN A 19 3.98 2.47 10.02
C GLN A 19 4.84 1.21 10.03
N ARG A 20 4.25 0.12 9.55
CA ARG A 20 4.96 -1.12 9.23
C ARG A 20 4.70 -1.45 7.77
N SER A 21 5.62 -1.03 6.93
CA SER A 21 5.57 -1.23 5.49
C SER A 21 6.82 -1.90 4.95
N ARG A 22 6.66 -2.66 3.88
CA ARG A 22 7.75 -3.15 3.03
C ARG A 22 7.73 -2.40 1.70
N GLN A 23 8.91 -2.19 1.13
CA GLN A 23 9.04 -1.73 -0.25
C GLN A 23 8.94 -2.95 -1.17
N VAL A 24 8.02 -2.90 -2.12
CA VAL A 24 7.83 -3.96 -3.12
C VAL A 24 8.23 -3.42 -4.49
N PRO A 25 9.18 -4.06 -5.18
CA PRO A 25 9.55 -3.67 -6.53
C PRO A 25 8.41 -4.00 -7.51
N ILE A 26 8.18 -3.09 -8.45
CA ILE A 26 7.24 -3.24 -9.55
C ILE A 26 8.03 -3.05 -10.82
N GLU A 27 8.09 -4.11 -11.62
CA GLU A 27 8.75 -4.10 -12.92
C GLU A 27 7.82 -3.50 -13.97
N SER A 28 8.35 -2.57 -14.75
CA SER A 28 7.75 -2.14 -16.01
C SER A 28 8.75 -2.40 -17.12
N SER A 29 8.31 -3.10 -18.16
CA SER A 29 9.13 -3.45 -19.33
C SER A 29 8.49 -2.87 -20.58
N VAL A 30 9.32 -2.22 -21.41
CA VAL A 30 8.92 -1.70 -22.72
C VAL A 30 9.85 -2.29 -23.77
N ILE A 31 9.27 -2.79 -24.85
CA ILE A 31 9.99 -3.31 -26.01
C ILE A 31 9.98 -2.22 -27.08
N ASP A 32 11.15 -1.81 -27.57
CA ASP A 32 11.25 -0.97 -28.76
C ASP A 32 10.92 -1.82 -30.00
N PRO A 33 9.81 -1.54 -30.71
CA PRO A 33 9.39 -2.35 -31.84
C PRO A 33 10.31 -2.25 -33.07
N ARG A 34 11.17 -1.22 -33.16
CA ARG A 34 12.08 -1.04 -34.30
C ARG A 34 13.40 -1.77 -34.13
N THR A 35 13.86 -1.91 -32.90
CA THR A 35 15.20 -2.47 -32.59
C THR A 35 15.13 -3.78 -31.82
N GLY A 36 13.98 -4.11 -31.24
CA GLY A 36 13.81 -5.26 -30.36
C GLY A 36 14.48 -5.08 -28.99
N ALA A 37 15.02 -3.90 -28.69
CA ALA A 37 15.64 -3.62 -27.40
C ALA A 37 14.59 -3.66 -26.28
N ILE A 38 14.92 -4.33 -25.18
CA ILE A 38 14.07 -4.42 -24.00
C ILE A 38 14.61 -3.44 -22.96
N SER A 39 13.80 -2.47 -22.56
CA SER A 39 14.09 -1.58 -21.44
C SER A 39 13.26 -2.01 -20.24
N ARG A 40 13.93 -2.32 -19.13
CA ARG A 40 13.29 -2.66 -17.85
C ARG A 40 13.55 -1.56 -16.84
N SER A 41 12.49 -1.16 -16.16
CA SER A 41 12.53 -0.20 -15.06
C SER A 41 11.87 -0.81 -13.84
N TYR A 42 12.40 -0.47 -12.66
CA TYR A 42 11.88 -0.92 -11.38
C TYR A 42 11.48 0.30 -10.55
N ASP A 43 10.19 0.38 -10.25
CA ASP A 43 9.66 1.31 -9.27
C ASP A 43 9.44 0.59 -7.94
N TYR A 44 9.42 1.31 -6.83
CA TYR A 44 9.12 0.75 -5.52
C TYR A 44 7.83 1.32 -4.96
N ARG A 45 6.90 0.44 -4.57
CA ARG A 45 5.70 0.83 -3.84
C ARG A 45 5.73 0.32 -2.42
N SER A 46 5.27 1.18 -1.50
CA SER A 46 5.09 0.83 -0.10
C SER A 46 3.80 0.03 0.05
N ALA A 47 3.90 -1.16 0.65
CA ALA A 47 2.76 -1.97 1.03
C ALA A 47 2.90 -2.37 2.50
N GLY A 48 1.80 -2.31 3.24
CA GLY A 48 1.79 -2.66 4.65
C GLY A 48 0.67 -1.97 5.42
N PHE A 49 0.93 -1.75 6.69
CA PHE A 49 -0.05 -1.28 7.67
C PHE A 49 0.39 0.05 8.25
N ASN A 50 -0.42 1.09 8.04
CA ASN A 50 -0.21 2.43 8.59
C ASN A 50 -1.40 2.80 9.47
N ILE A 51 -1.09 3.30 10.67
CA ILE A 51 -2.07 3.85 11.59
C ILE A 51 -1.66 5.27 11.92
N THR A 52 -2.61 6.20 11.82
CA THR A 52 -2.49 7.56 12.35
C THR A 52 -3.57 7.75 13.42
N VAL A 53 -3.20 8.30 14.56
CA VAL A 53 -4.10 8.55 15.69
C VAL A 53 -3.90 9.98 16.18
N ASP A 54 -5.01 10.71 16.25
CA ASP A 54 -5.11 11.98 16.95
C ASP A 54 -5.88 11.76 18.26
N LEU A 55 -5.22 12.09 19.38
CA LEU A 55 -5.82 11.98 20.70
C LEU A 55 -5.98 13.37 21.31
N ARG A 56 -7.19 13.68 21.75
CA ARG A 56 -7.51 14.93 22.46
C ARG A 56 -8.21 14.62 23.76
N GLU A 57 -7.59 14.98 24.88
CA GLU A 57 -8.22 14.89 26.18
C GLU A 57 -9.42 15.85 26.25
N SER A 58 -10.55 15.36 26.71
CA SER A 58 -11.78 16.14 26.93
C SER A 58 -11.98 16.40 28.41
N SER A 59 -11.60 15.43 29.24
CA SER A 59 -11.50 15.55 30.70
C SER A 59 -10.52 14.51 31.23
N TRP A 60 -10.20 14.59 32.53
CA TRP A 60 -9.34 13.62 33.20
C TRP A 60 -9.81 12.14 33.11
N ARG A 61 -11.05 11.88 32.69
CA ARG A 61 -11.60 10.51 32.46
C ARG A 61 -11.90 10.18 31.00
N SER A 62 -11.82 11.14 30.09
CA SER A 62 -12.30 10.95 28.72
C SER A 62 -11.40 11.65 27.72
N ALA A 63 -11.11 10.96 26.63
CA ALA A 63 -10.44 11.51 25.48
C ALA A 63 -11.25 11.20 24.22
N ARG A 64 -11.20 12.10 23.25
CA ARG A 64 -11.66 11.87 21.90
C ARG A 64 -10.49 11.33 21.10
N MET A 65 -10.69 10.16 20.50
CA MET A 65 -9.74 9.55 19.58
C MET A 65 -10.30 9.63 18.17
N GLN A 66 -9.49 10.13 17.24
CA GLN A 66 -9.69 9.99 15.81
C GLN A 66 -8.55 9.14 15.27
N PHE A 67 -8.87 8.09 14.52
CA PHE A 67 -7.85 7.22 13.95
C PHE A 67 -8.12 6.95 12.47
N SER A 68 -7.03 6.81 11.72
CA SER A 68 -7.03 6.42 10.32
C SER A 68 -6.16 5.19 10.16
N VAL A 69 -6.70 4.18 9.49
CA VAL A 69 -6.01 2.93 9.19
C VAL A 69 -5.92 2.77 7.69
N GLN A 70 -4.71 2.54 7.19
CA GLN A 70 -4.47 2.21 5.80
C GLN A 70 -3.78 0.85 5.73
N LEU A 71 -4.41 -0.05 4.97
CA LEU A 71 -3.89 -1.36 4.63
C LEU A 71 -3.56 -1.37 3.14
N GLY A 72 -2.30 -1.61 2.82
CA GLY A 72 -1.83 -1.83 1.46
C GLY A 72 -1.28 -3.24 1.32
N ASP A 73 -1.66 -3.92 0.24
CA ASP A 73 -1.06 -5.18 -0.16
C ASP A 73 -0.68 -5.14 -1.64
N VAL A 74 0.22 -6.03 -2.06
CA VAL A 74 0.59 -6.20 -3.46
C VAL A 74 0.12 -7.56 -3.93
N ILE A 75 -0.85 -7.55 -4.83
CA ILE A 75 -1.32 -8.75 -5.52
C ILE A 75 -0.50 -8.87 -6.81
N SER A 76 0.14 -10.02 -7.01
CA SER A 76 0.86 -10.32 -8.25
C SER A 76 -0.14 -10.41 -9.40
N GLY A 77 -0.07 -9.47 -10.34
CA GLY A 77 -0.90 -9.43 -11.56
C GLY A 77 -0.42 -10.40 -12.64
N GLY A 78 -0.24 -11.67 -12.30
CA GLY A 78 0.05 -12.71 -13.28
C GLY A 78 -1.24 -13.25 -13.90
N ASP A 79 -1.39 -13.04 -15.21
CA ASP A 79 -2.12 -13.91 -16.15
C ASP A 79 -3.61 -13.67 -16.52
N ASP A 80 -4.27 -12.58 -16.11
CA ASP A 80 -5.70 -12.39 -16.47
C ASP A 80 -6.00 -11.34 -17.56
N LEU A 81 -5.02 -10.57 -18.03
CA LEU A 81 -5.26 -9.51 -19.03
C LEU A 81 -4.93 -9.88 -20.48
N ASP A 82 -4.13 -10.93 -20.73
CA ASP A 82 -3.74 -11.32 -22.10
C ASP A 82 -4.66 -12.36 -22.76
N ARG A 83 -5.60 -12.96 -22.03
CA ARG A 83 -6.50 -14.00 -22.60
C ARG A 83 -7.72 -13.49 -23.36
N ARG A 84 -7.93 -12.16 -23.46
CA ARG A 84 -9.16 -11.59 -24.06
C ARG A 84 -9.00 -10.97 -25.45
N SER A 85 -7.84 -11.03 -26.08
CA SER A 85 -7.63 -10.38 -27.39
C SER A 85 -6.99 -11.27 -28.45
N SER A 86 -7.56 -12.46 -28.69
CA SER A 86 -7.43 -13.11 -29.99
C SER A 86 -8.72 -12.90 -30.79
N PRO A 87 -8.74 -12.01 -31.80
CA PRO A 87 -9.78 -12.07 -32.81
C PRO A 87 -9.57 -13.36 -33.62
N ILE A 88 -10.48 -14.32 -33.44
CA ILE A 88 -10.64 -15.41 -34.40
C ILE A 88 -11.30 -14.76 -35.63
N SER A 89 -10.51 -14.54 -36.69
CA SER A 89 -11.07 -14.21 -38.00
C SER A 89 -11.35 -15.51 -38.78
N PRO A 90 -12.52 -15.61 -39.44
CA PRO A 90 -12.91 -16.75 -40.27
C PRO A 90 -12.13 -16.85 -41.59
#